data_AF-T1AQD8-F1
#
_entry.id   AF-T1AQD8-F1
#
_cell.length_a   1.000
_cell.length_b   1.000
_cell.length_c   1.000
_cell.angle_alpha   90.00
_cell.angle_beta   90.00
_cell.angle_gamma   90.00
#
_symmetry.space_group_name_H-M   'P 1'
#
loop_
_entity.id
_entity.type
_entity.pdbx_description
1 polymer ?
#
loop_
_entity_poly.entity_id
_entity_poly.type
_entity_poly.pdbx_seq_one_letter_code
_entity_poly.pdbx_strand_id
1 'polypeptide(L)'
;GYLIANEAWELFANPYYFVQYTNASTYASFTANNTWATPSLWHQYTPKIAAVEYPYYSTLSGAVTAMSEGLVQTITEGVTPSFVPVVDTFANTYIFHKSSSGYGYMQLNSYSSQAPMNITAFRQALNYATDKAYLATVIDSGYDILGQPIIPPSDPLWRNTTTPS
;
A
#
# COMPACT_ATOMS: atom_id res chain seq x y z
N GLY A 1 14.29 18.57 4.16
CA GLY A 1 14.28 18.83 2.71
C GLY A 1 13.07 19.67 2.40
N TYR A 2 13.25 20.77 1.67
CA TYR A 2 12.20 21.77 1.43
C TYR A 2 11.00 21.19 0.65
N LEU A 3 9.79 21.58 1.06
CA LEU A 3 8.56 21.43 0.28
C LEU A 3 8.76 22.16 -1.07
N ILE A 4 8.55 21.48 -2.19
CA ILE A 4 8.41 22.16 -3.47
C ILE A 4 6.94 22.62 -3.53
N ALA A 5 6.71 23.91 -3.33
CA ALA A 5 5.39 24.51 -3.13
C ALA A 5 4.37 24.30 -4.29
N ASN A 6 4.75 23.62 -5.37
CA ASN A 6 3.94 23.44 -6.57
C ASN A 6 3.52 21.97 -6.83
N GLU A 7 3.84 21.03 -5.93
CA GLU A 7 3.56 19.59 -6.14
C GLU A 7 2.66 18.98 -5.05
N ALA A 8 2.20 19.78 -4.09
CA ALA A 8 1.12 19.36 -3.21
C ALA A 8 -0.20 19.45 -3.96
N TRP A 9 -0.94 18.35 -4.03
CA TRP A 9 -2.32 18.38 -4.52
C TRP A 9 -3.27 18.22 -3.35
N GLU A 10 -4.31 19.04 -3.35
CA GLU A 10 -5.35 19.03 -2.33
C GLU A 10 -6.57 18.28 -2.84
N LEU A 11 -7.04 17.31 -2.06
CA LEU A 11 -8.32 16.65 -2.31
C LEU A 11 -9.35 17.15 -1.30
N PHE A 12 -10.34 17.88 -1.81
CA PHE A 12 -11.51 18.24 -1.01
C PHE A 12 -12.49 17.08 -1.00
N ALA A 13 -12.74 16.52 0.18
CA ALA A 13 -13.80 15.56 0.35
C ALA A 13 -15.11 16.34 0.39
N ASN A 14 -15.89 16.33 -0.70
CA ASN A 14 -17.22 16.92 -0.67
C ASN A 14 -18.16 15.97 0.11
N PRO A 15 -18.61 16.35 1.33
CA PRO A 15 -19.41 15.47 2.17
C PRO A 15 -20.77 15.11 1.57
N TYR A 16 -21.24 15.85 0.54
CA TYR A 16 -22.49 15.59 -0.16
C TYR A 16 -22.39 14.49 -1.23
N TYR A 17 -21.20 14.15 -1.75
CA TYR A 17 -21.03 13.13 -2.80
C TYR A 17 -20.77 11.71 -2.27
N PHE A 18 -20.27 11.58 -1.03
CA PHE A 18 -19.97 10.28 -0.41
C PHE A 18 -21.11 9.70 0.44
N VAL A 19 -22.30 10.29 0.38
CA VAL A 19 -23.48 9.77 1.07
C VAL A 19 -23.95 8.50 0.37
N GLN A 20 -23.64 7.34 0.95
CA GLN A 20 -24.26 6.09 0.52
C GLN A 20 -25.76 6.12 0.83
N TYR A 21 -26.58 5.96 -0.19
CA TYR A 21 -28.03 5.79 -0.04
C TYR A 21 -28.28 4.44 0.66
N THR A 22 -28.49 4.46 1.97
CA THR A 22 -28.99 3.28 2.69
C THR A 22 -30.50 3.39 2.80
N ASN A 23 -31.19 2.33 2.39
CA ASN A 23 -32.64 2.23 2.53
C ASN A 23 -33.01 2.24 4.01
N ALA A 24 -33.67 3.32 4.45
CA ALA A 24 -34.10 3.54 5.82
C ALA A 24 -35.04 2.46 6.40
N SER A 25 -35.54 1.54 5.56
CA SER A 25 -36.45 0.47 5.93
C SER A 25 -35.85 -0.61 6.85
N THR A 26 -34.52 -0.68 6.99
CA THR A 26 -33.85 -1.80 7.68
C THR A 26 -33.49 -1.49 9.16
N TYR A 27 -33.58 -0.23 9.60
CA TYR A 27 -33.13 0.21 10.93
C TYR A 27 -34.13 1.14 11.64
N ALA A 28 -35.43 0.84 11.56
CA ALA A 28 -36.40 1.50 12.42
C ALA A 28 -36.23 1.01 13.87
N SER A 29 -35.38 1.68 14.66
CA SER A 29 -35.40 1.54 16.11
C SER A 29 -36.60 2.30 16.65
N PHE A 30 -37.53 1.59 17.27
CA PHE A 30 -38.72 2.14 17.93
C PHE A 30 -38.27 3.07 19.08
N THR A 31 -38.36 4.39 18.90
CA THR A 31 -38.12 5.33 20.00
C THR A 31 -39.37 5.40 20.89
N ALA A 32 -39.17 5.66 22.18
CA ALA A 32 -40.20 5.59 23.22
C ALA A 32 -41.42 6.53 23.04
N ASN A 33 -41.42 7.40 22.02
CA ASN A 33 -42.43 8.44 21.80
C ASN A 33 -43.27 8.26 20.52
N ASN A 34 -43.26 7.08 19.90
CA ASN A 34 -44.12 6.72 18.75
C ASN A 34 -44.11 7.75 17.58
N THR A 35 -43.04 8.53 17.48
CA THR A 35 -42.74 9.41 16.36
C THR A 35 -41.69 8.72 15.51
N TRP A 36 -41.97 8.58 14.22
CA TRP A 36 -40.96 8.17 13.23
C TRP A 36 -39.94 9.31 13.08
N ALA A 37 -39.04 9.44 14.05
CA ALA A 37 -37.79 10.13 13.81
C ALA A 37 -36.99 9.23 12.88
N THR A 38 -37.09 9.43 11.57
CA THR A 38 -36.10 8.88 10.63
C THR A 38 -34.75 9.44 11.07
N PRO A 39 -33.86 8.63 11.69
CA PRO A 39 -32.49 9.09 11.86
C PRO A 39 -32.00 9.37 10.45
N SER A 40 -31.35 10.51 10.25
CA SER A 40 -30.63 10.79 9.01
C SER A 40 -29.50 9.75 8.89
N LEU A 41 -29.82 8.57 8.37
CA LEU A 41 -28.84 7.53 7.99
C LEU A 41 -27.94 8.02 6.86
N TRP A 42 -28.30 9.17 6.26
CA TRP A 42 -27.57 9.93 5.26
C TRP A 42 -26.16 10.35 5.69
N HIS A 43 -25.85 10.37 6.99
CA HIS A 43 -24.54 10.86 7.49
C HIS A 43 -23.64 9.79 8.11
N GLN A 44 -24.09 8.53 8.24
CA GLN A 44 -23.28 7.50 8.89
C GLN A 44 -21.96 7.22 8.14
N TYR A 45 -21.97 7.40 6.83
CA TYR A 45 -20.83 7.14 5.94
C TYR A 45 -20.20 8.41 5.37
N THR A 46 -20.61 9.59 5.84
CA THR A 46 -19.97 10.84 5.43
C THR A 46 -18.54 10.88 5.98
N PRO A 47 -17.53 11.17 5.14
CA PRO A 47 -16.16 11.34 5.61
C PRO A 47 -16.11 12.37 6.74
N LYS A 48 -15.44 12.01 7.84
CA LYS A 48 -15.20 12.93 8.97
C LYS A 48 -14.08 13.94 8.70
N ILE A 49 -13.39 13.77 7.57
CA ILE A 49 -12.27 14.59 7.13
C ILE A 49 -12.78 15.52 6.04
N ALA A 50 -12.54 16.83 6.19
CA ALA A 50 -13.00 17.84 5.23
C ALA A 50 -12.07 17.98 4.01
N ALA A 51 -10.76 17.81 4.23
CA ALA A 51 -9.74 17.90 3.18
C ALA A 51 -8.57 16.97 3.51
N VAL A 52 -7.92 16.46 2.47
CA VAL A 52 -6.66 15.73 2.56
C VAL A 52 -5.64 16.44 1.70
N GLU A 53 -4.52 16.83 2.31
CA GLU A 53 -3.38 17.42 1.61
C GLU A 53 -2.32 16.33 1.39
N TYR A 54 -1.79 16.26 0.16
CA TYR A 54 -0.73 15.32 -0.21
C TYR A 54 0.55 16.09 -0.53
N PRO A 55 1.34 16.50 0.48
CA PRO A 55 2.62 17.15 0.25
C PRO A 55 3.62 16.18 -0.40
N TYR A 56 4.26 16.62 -1.47
CA TYR A 56 5.34 15.86 -2.09
C TYR A 56 6.68 16.12 -1.39
N TYR A 57 7.35 15.05 -0.98
CA TYR A 57 8.73 15.08 -0.48
C TYR A 57 9.64 14.38 -1.47
N SER A 58 10.71 15.05 -1.90
CA SER A 58 11.68 14.50 -2.86
C SER A 58 12.51 13.32 -2.33
N THR A 59 12.44 13.07 -1.01
CA THR A 59 13.18 11.98 -0.35
C THR A 59 12.32 11.38 0.76
N LEU A 60 12.43 10.06 0.93
CA LEU A 60 11.74 9.36 2.02
C LEU A 60 12.21 9.85 3.40
N SER A 61 13.50 10.16 3.56
CA SER A 61 14.01 10.74 4.82
C SER A 61 13.34 12.06 5.16
N GLY A 62 13.10 12.93 4.18
CA GLY A 62 12.34 14.17 4.38
C GLY A 62 10.90 13.91 4.84
N ALA A 63 10.22 12.92 4.26
CA ALA A 63 8.87 12.53 4.68
C ALA A 63 8.86 11.94 6.10
N VAL A 64 9.83 11.10 6.46
CA VAL A 64 9.97 10.53 7.81
C VAL A 64 10.26 11.62 8.85
N THR A 65 11.09 12.61 8.52
CA THR A 65 11.31 13.78 9.39
C THR A 65 10.02 14.58 9.57
N ALA A 66 9.29 14.87 8.49
CA ALA A 66 8.02 15.59 8.58
C ALA A 66 6.98 14.84 9.44
N MET A 67 6.95 13.51 9.37
CA MET A 67 6.11 12.68 10.24
C MET A 67 6.54 12.80 11.71
N SER A 68 7.85 12.78 12.00
CA SER A 68 8.37 12.95 13.36
C SER A 68 8.03 14.30 13.99
N GLU A 69 7.89 15.34 13.15
CA GLU A 69 7.52 16.70 13.54
C GLU A 69 5.99 16.89 13.61
N GLY A 70 5.20 15.86 13.27
CA GLY A 70 3.73 15.92 13.25
C GLY A 70 3.15 16.71 12.07
N LEU A 71 3.96 17.04 11.06
CA LEU A 71 3.53 17.78 9.87
C LEU A 71 2.70 16.90 8.92
N VAL A 72 2.95 15.59 8.91
CA VAL A 72 2.15 14.60 8.16
C VAL A 72 1.71 13.46 9.06
N GLN A 73 0.51 12.95 8.81
CA GLN A 73 -0.07 11.85 9.59
C GLN A 73 0.14 10.48 8.95
N THR A 74 0.52 10.42 7.66
CA THR A 74 0.73 9.17 6.93
C THR A 74 1.77 9.33 5.82
N ILE A 75 2.48 8.25 5.50
CA ILE A 75 3.32 8.11 4.31
C ILE A 75 2.66 7.05 3.43
N THR A 76 2.14 7.43 2.27
CA THR A 76 1.25 6.57 1.46
C THR A 76 1.94 5.41 0.77
N GLU A 77 3.17 5.61 0.31
CA GLU A 77 3.98 4.56 -0.35
C GLU A 77 4.65 3.61 0.66
N GLY A 78 4.41 3.84 1.95
CA GLY A 78 5.10 3.14 3.03
C GLY A 78 6.52 3.65 3.25
N VAL A 79 7.24 2.95 4.12
CA VAL A 79 8.64 3.24 4.45
C VAL A 79 9.50 2.04 4.08
N THR A 80 10.74 2.29 3.68
CA THR A 80 11.70 1.19 3.47
C THR A 80 11.99 0.49 4.79
N PRO A 81 12.35 -0.80 4.77
CA PRO A 81 12.64 -1.56 6.00
C PRO A 81 13.65 -0.89 6.93
N SER A 82 14.62 -0.17 6.37
CA SER A 82 15.63 0.60 7.13
C SER A 82 15.06 1.74 7.98
N PHE A 83 13.91 2.30 7.62
CA PHE A 83 13.25 3.36 8.40
C PHE A 83 12.23 2.83 9.39
N VAL A 84 11.83 1.55 9.29
CA VAL A 84 10.86 0.94 10.23
C VAL A 84 11.30 1.11 11.69
N PRO A 85 12.55 0.80 12.09
CA PRO A 85 12.98 0.96 13.48
C PRO A 85 12.96 2.42 13.94
N VAL A 86 13.10 3.39 13.03
CA VAL A 86 13.06 4.82 13.37
C VAL A 86 11.61 5.25 13.60
N VAL A 87 10.71 4.90 12.68
CA VAL A 87 9.28 5.25 12.78
C VAL A 87 8.62 4.61 14.00
N ASP A 88 9.06 3.41 14.39
CA ASP A 88 8.56 2.71 15.57
C ASP A 88 8.86 3.46 16.90
N THR A 89 9.80 4.41 16.89
CA THR A 89 10.08 5.27 18.05
C THR A 89 9.15 6.47 18.18
N PHE A 90 8.34 6.77 17.16
CA PHE A 90 7.49 7.95 17.15
C PHE A 90 6.27 7.75 18.03
N ALA A 91 6.00 8.71 18.92
CA ALA A 91 4.82 8.67 19.77
C ALA A 91 3.54 8.73 18.92
N ASN A 92 2.48 8.03 19.36
CA ASN A 92 1.17 7.98 18.70
C ASN A 92 1.20 7.52 17.23
N THR A 93 2.26 6.84 16.82
CA THR A 93 2.41 6.27 15.48
C THR A 93 2.19 4.76 15.55
N TYR A 94 1.62 4.18 14.51
CA TYR A 94 1.52 2.73 14.35
C TYR A 94 2.02 2.34 12.98
N ILE A 95 2.72 1.20 12.91
CA ILE A 95 3.17 0.61 11.64
C ILE A 95 2.21 -0.52 11.29
N PHE A 96 1.59 -0.43 10.12
CA PHE A 96 0.68 -1.45 9.62
C PHE A 96 1.35 -2.30 8.56
N HIS A 97 1.52 -3.59 8.86
CA HIS A 97 2.03 -4.57 7.91
C HIS A 97 0.88 -5.21 7.14
N LYS A 98 0.91 -5.11 5.81
CA LYS A 98 -0.03 -5.78 4.91
C LYS A 98 0.71 -6.52 3.81
N SER A 99 0.19 -7.66 3.39
CA SER A 99 0.69 -8.34 2.19
C SER A 99 0.40 -7.47 0.96
N SER A 100 1.44 -7.22 0.16
CA SER A 100 1.30 -6.49 -1.11
C SER A 100 0.55 -7.32 -2.14
N SER A 101 -0.12 -6.64 -3.07
CA SER A 101 -0.63 -7.22 -4.33
C SER A 101 0.38 -7.08 -5.49
N GLY A 102 1.55 -6.49 -5.23
CA GLY A 102 2.64 -6.37 -6.19
C GLY A 102 3.58 -7.57 -6.17
N TYR A 103 4.34 -7.73 -7.26
CA TYR A 103 5.45 -8.69 -7.35
C TYR A 103 6.64 -8.01 -8.05
N GLY A 104 7.85 -8.21 -7.51
CA GLY A 104 9.09 -7.77 -8.14
C GLY A 104 9.58 -8.79 -9.18
N TYR A 105 10.04 -8.32 -10.33
CA TYR A 105 10.61 -9.18 -11.36
C TYR A 105 11.66 -8.45 -12.21
N MET A 106 12.60 -9.20 -12.77
CA MET A 106 13.47 -8.73 -13.84
C MET A 106 13.00 -9.36 -15.15
N GLN A 107 12.65 -8.52 -16.12
CA GLN A 107 12.27 -8.99 -17.44
C GLN A 107 13.50 -9.04 -18.36
N LEU A 108 13.76 -10.20 -18.93
CA LEU A 108 14.83 -10.39 -19.90
C LEU A 108 14.28 -10.21 -21.31
N ASN A 109 14.94 -9.38 -22.11
CA ASN A 109 14.55 -9.16 -23.51
C ASN A 109 14.87 -10.41 -24.35
N SER A 110 13.84 -11.17 -24.71
CA SER A 110 13.97 -12.47 -25.37
C SER A 110 13.84 -12.43 -26.90
N TYR A 111 13.80 -11.25 -27.51
CA TYR A 111 13.77 -11.12 -28.96
C TYR A 111 14.97 -11.81 -29.61
N SER A 112 14.78 -12.40 -30.79
CA SER A 112 15.80 -13.20 -31.49
C SER A 112 17.12 -12.47 -31.73
N SER A 113 17.09 -11.14 -31.87
CA SER A 113 18.27 -10.28 -32.03
C SER A 113 19.06 -10.01 -30.74
N GLN A 114 18.55 -10.43 -29.58
CA GLN A 114 19.10 -10.10 -28.26
C GLN A 114 19.80 -11.31 -27.64
N ALA A 115 20.85 -11.80 -28.30
CA ALA A 115 21.67 -12.85 -27.73
C ALA A 115 22.55 -12.31 -26.57
N PRO A 116 22.73 -13.07 -25.47
CA PRO A 116 22.24 -14.44 -25.23
C PRO A 116 20.86 -14.51 -24.57
N MET A 117 20.19 -13.38 -24.31
CA MET A 117 18.89 -13.33 -23.63
C MET A 117 17.76 -14.02 -24.40
N ASN A 118 17.91 -14.19 -25.71
CA ASN A 118 17.01 -14.99 -26.55
C ASN A 118 17.09 -16.51 -26.28
N ILE A 119 18.19 -17.01 -25.73
CA ILE A 119 18.40 -18.45 -25.44
C ILE A 119 17.72 -18.81 -24.12
N THR A 120 16.76 -19.75 -24.15
CA THR A 120 16.01 -20.18 -22.96
C THR A 120 16.91 -20.74 -21.85
N ALA A 121 17.88 -21.58 -22.21
CA ALA A 121 18.82 -22.16 -21.26
C ALA A 121 19.66 -21.08 -20.54
N PHE A 122 20.02 -19.99 -21.23
CA PHE A 122 20.72 -18.87 -20.63
C PHE A 122 19.85 -18.15 -19.59
N ARG A 123 18.58 -17.86 -19.93
CA ARG A 123 17.63 -17.24 -18.99
C ARG A 123 17.39 -18.10 -17.75
N GLN A 124 17.27 -19.42 -17.93
CA GLN A 124 17.14 -20.37 -16.83
C GLN A 124 18.41 -20.38 -15.96
N ALA A 125 19.60 -20.44 -16.57
CA ALA A 125 20.86 -20.39 -15.84
C ALA A 125 20.99 -19.11 -15.01
N LEU A 126 20.60 -17.95 -15.55
CA LEU A 126 20.59 -16.69 -14.81
C LEU A 126 19.61 -16.72 -13.62
N ASN A 127 18.43 -17.31 -13.80
CA ASN A 127 17.46 -17.47 -12.72
C ASN A 127 17.99 -18.37 -11.57
N TYR A 128 18.72 -19.44 -11.87
CA TYR A 128 19.36 -20.29 -10.86
C TYR A 128 20.60 -19.65 -10.22
N ALA A 129 21.36 -18.87 -10.99
CA ALA A 129 22.54 -18.15 -10.50
C ALA A 129 22.18 -16.97 -9.58
N THR A 130 20.93 -16.51 -9.62
CA THR A 130 20.46 -15.40 -8.78
C THR A 130 20.08 -15.92 -7.39
N ASP A 131 20.81 -15.48 -6.37
CA ASP A 131 20.47 -15.75 -4.98
C ASP A 131 19.27 -14.91 -4.54
N LYS A 132 18.07 -15.45 -4.80
CA LYS A 132 16.82 -14.78 -4.42
C LYS A 132 16.65 -14.70 -2.91
N ALA A 133 17.22 -15.65 -2.15
CA ALA A 133 17.14 -15.63 -0.70
C ALA A 133 17.94 -14.46 -0.13
N TYR A 134 19.11 -14.17 -0.70
CA TYR A 134 19.88 -12.98 -0.37
C TYR A 134 19.10 -11.69 -0.64
N LEU A 135 18.42 -11.58 -1.80
CA LEU A 135 17.59 -10.41 -2.11
C LEU A 135 16.50 -10.20 -1.03
N ALA A 136 15.69 -11.23 -0.78
CA ALA A 136 14.60 -11.13 0.19
C ALA A 136 15.08 -10.85 1.63
N THR A 137 16.20 -11.45 2.05
CA THR A 137 16.66 -11.37 3.45
C THR A 137 17.57 -10.19 3.72
N VAL A 138 18.44 -9.80 2.78
CA VAL A 138 19.45 -8.76 2.97
C VAL A 138 19.06 -7.44 2.35
N ILE A 139 18.54 -7.43 1.12
CA ILE A 139 18.14 -6.18 0.45
C ILE A 139 16.82 -5.68 1.04
N ASP A 140 15.82 -6.56 1.10
CA ASP A 140 14.48 -6.19 1.58
C ASP A 140 14.26 -6.49 3.08
N SER A 141 15.32 -6.89 3.80
CA SER A 141 15.30 -7.10 5.26
C SER A 141 14.15 -8.03 5.73
N GLY A 142 13.78 -9.02 4.92
CA GLY A 142 12.72 -9.98 5.22
C GLY A 142 11.29 -9.49 4.97
N TYR A 143 11.11 -8.30 4.39
CA TYR A 143 9.78 -7.81 3.95
C TYR A 143 9.33 -8.42 2.62
N ASP A 144 10.27 -9.02 1.89
CA ASP A 144 9.99 -9.79 0.70
C ASP A 144 9.88 -11.27 0.99
N ILE A 145 9.00 -11.90 0.23
CA ILE A 145 8.79 -13.34 0.24
C ILE A 145 9.25 -13.89 -1.10
N LEU A 146 9.86 -15.07 -1.07
CA LEU A 146 10.29 -15.74 -2.29
C LEU A 146 9.06 -16.13 -3.12
N GLY A 147 8.81 -15.34 -4.17
CA GLY A 147 7.68 -15.51 -5.07
C GLY A 147 7.96 -16.55 -6.16
N GLN A 148 7.21 -17.66 -6.10
CA GLN A 148 6.80 -18.47 -7.25
C GLN A 148 5.36 -18.92 -6.94
N PRO A 149 4.34 -18.64 -7.78
CA PRO A 149 4.33 -18.01 -9.11
C PRO A 149 4.22 -16.46 -9.10
N ILE A 150 4.00 -15.85 -10.28
CA ILE A 150 3.75 -14.39 -10.52
C ILE A 150 2.53 -13.82 -9.77
N ILE A 151 1.79 -14.67 -9.08
CA ILE A 151 0.61 -14.32 -8.30
C ILE A 151 1.08 -14.04 -6.88
N PRO A 152 0.75 -12.88 -6.28
CA PRO A 152 1.10 -12.58 -4.89
C PRO A 152 0.22 -13.38 -3.91
N PRO A 153 0.66 -13.66 -2.67
CA PRO A 153 -0.14 -14.39 -1.68
C PRO A 153 -1.38 -13.67 -1.17
N SER A 154 -1.51 -12.38 -1.45
CA SER A 154 -2.73 -11.63 -1.20
C SER A 154 -3.87 -12.04 -2.15
N ASP A 155 -3.56 -12.73 -3.25
CA ASP A 155 -4.55 -13.20 -4.23
C ASP A 155 -5.11 -14.58 -3.84
N PRO A 156 -6.43 -14.80 -3.87
CA PRO A 156 -7.05 -16.11 -3.60
C PRO A 156 -6.58 -17.26 -4.49
N LEU A 157 -6.08 -16.96 -5.69
CA LEU A 157 -5.51 -17.93 -6.63
C LEU A 157 -4.07 -18.31 -6.31
N TRP A 158 -3.47 -17.69 -5.30
CA TRP A 158 -2.13 -18.03 -4.86
C TRP A 158 -2.04 -19.48 -4.39
N ARG A 159 -1.00 -20.17 -4.87
CA ARG A 159 -0.69 -21.54 -4.51
C ARG A 159 0.82 -21.63 -4.26
N ASN A 160 1.19 -22.00 -3.04
CA ASN A 160 2.56 -22.33 -2.67
C ASN A 160 2.60 -23.80 -2.26
N THR A 161 3.10 -24.65 -3.16
CA THR A 161 3.32 -26.08 -2.90
C THR A 161 4.78 -26.37 -2.54
N THR A 162 5.45 -25.48 -1.80
CA THR A 162 6.70 -25.69 -1.03
C THR A 162 7.99 -26.27 -1.68
N THR A 163 8.11 -26.60 -2.97
CA THR A 163 9.28 -27.39 -3.48
C THR A 163 9.55 -27.22 -5.01
N PRO A 164 10.77 -27.56 -5.52
CA PRO A 164 11.31 -27.16 -6.84
C PRO A 164 10.67 -27.95 -8.01
N SER A 165 10.77 -27.50 -9.27
CA SER A 165 11.97 -27.54 -10.13
C SER A 165 12.43 -26.18 -10.67
#